data_AF-A0AAV3YBC1-F1
#
_entry.id   AF-A0AAV3YBC1-F1
#
_cell.length_a   1.000
_cell.length_b   1.000
_cell.length_c   1.000
_cell.angle_alpha   90.00
_cell.angle_beta   90.00
_cell.angle_gamma   90.00
#
_symmetry.space_group_name_H-M   'P 1'
#
loop_
_entity.id
_entity.type
_entity.pdbx_description
1 polymer ?
#
loop_
_entity_poly.entity_id
_entity_poly.type
_entity_poly.pdbx_seq_one_letter_code
_entity_poly.pdbx_strand_id
1 'polypeptide(L)'
;MAVPRRSLAQDSVVYYTLTVSVPFFLLLSLVTWLLPLNPDLQPQTLQTAEIRSAEHRGRAHLVQSVPSLNYEAQCWCPSQFTHNMVEYTNAVCGAAFNLRIQGIDPATRNLGVSLYDISFSDLIPVSAGDHKDKEFMPRVSNETQSETPTINIQTPTQKESSEFLRLKQEKTDKAWHFIHVKTPFVLFLFAICLTIPHLVWILMSGLVGGVNVDKTLLSAMSAGRLDYDSRRRLYNELAHAAGESMRACSWVASALYLLLKLLVCAAVLAELFVVHGSLLPQAKSVGDDLKLMPRSDATILANNANDALKNCSNTPKPTQDMGYSHKLLLCTMQIRMLQNIQTFTLQCIFNPETSTSFLPFSDQNGSRKEAAVTQARVWEVYEALYLIVQTCLVLVAVVNVVSLLEWLVKLVAGPCRRKRLSPNLPADACLLLYMADQNAGPEVARVFAQSGAWGRGEGKENIALNE
;
A
#
# COMPACT_ATOMS: atom_id res chain seq x y z
N MET A 1 24.34 1.55 -17.00
CA MET A 1 24.79 1.66 -15.59
C MET A 1 26.07 0.86 -15.45
N ALA A 2 27.19 1.49 -15.09
CA ALA A 2 28.43 0.77 -14.81
C ALA A 2 28.23 -0.05 -13.54
N VAL A 3 28.43 -1.38 -13.63
CA VAL A 3 28.38 -2.24 -12.44
C VAL A 3 29.47 -1.78 -11.48
N PRO A 4 29.16 -1.43 -10.23
CA PRO A 4 30.17 -1.02 -9.26
C PRO A 4 31.19 -2.15 -9.14
N ARG A 5 32.47 -1.83 -9.40
CA ARG A 5 33.55 -2.80 -9.25
C ARG A 5 33.57 -3.28 -7.80
N ARG A 6 33.54 -4.60 -7.61
CA ARG A 6 33.67 -5.25 -6.32
C ARG A 6 34.94 -4.77 -5.62
N SER A 7 34.82 -4.23 -4.41
CA SER A 7 35.97 -3.93 -3.55
C SER A 7 36.63 -5.24 -3.13
N LEU A 8 37.96 -5.33 -3.22
CA LEU A 8 38.74 -6.50 -2.82
C LEU A 8 38.88 -6.62 -1.31
N ALA A 9 38.52 -5.57 -0.58
CA ALA A 9 38.40 -5.62 0.88
C ALA A 9 37.10 -6.30 1.35
N GLN A 10 36.24 -6.75 0.44
CA GLN A 10 34.97 -7.40 0.75
C GLN A 10 35.00 -8.88 0.42
N ASP A 11 34.41 -9.67 1.33
CA ASP A 11 34.12 -11.06 0.98
C ASP A 11 32.93 -11.14 0.01
N SER A 12 32.76 -12.32 -0.56
CA SER A 12 31.69 -12.59 -1.50
C SER A 12 30.31 -12.37 -0.87
N VAL A 13 30.11 -12.77 0.40
CA VAL A 13 28.82 -12.71 1.09
C VAL A 13 28.33 -11.28 1.27
N VAL A 14 29.19 -10.36 1.74
CA VAL A 14 28.84 -8.94 1.90
C VAL A 14 28.60 -8.31 0.54
N TYR A 15 29.42 -8.64 -0.45
CA TYR A 15 29.22 -8.16 -1.82
C TYR A 15 27.89 -8.61 -2.40
N TYR A 16 27.51 -9.89 -2.26
CA TYR A 16 26.22 -10.41 -2.74
C TYR A 16 25.04 -9.81 -1.96
N THR A 17 25.17 -9.67 -0.64
CA THR A 17 24.12 -9.04 0.17
C THR A 17 23.84 -7.62 -0.31
N LEU A 18 24.89 -6.83 -0.57
CA LEU A 18 24.73 -5.46 -1.08
C LEU A 18 24.26 -5.43 -2.54
N THR A 19 24.88 -6.23 -3.42
CA THR A 19 24.65 -6.18 -4.87
C THR A 19 23.31 -6.81 -5.29
N VAL A 20 22.77 -7.73 -4.49
CA VAL A 20 21.49 -8.41 -4.81
C VAL A 20 20.36 -7.87 -3.93
N SER A 21 20.55 -7.80 -2.62
CA SER A 21 19.44 -7.46 -1.70
C SER A 21 19.05 -5.99 -1.78
N VAL A 22 20.01 -5.06 -1.88
CA VAL A 22 19.70 -3.62 -2.01
C VAL A 22 18.88 -3.31 -3.26
N PRO A 23 19.31 -3.68 -4.49
CA PRO A 23 18.49 -3.42 -5.67
C PRO A 23 17.18 -4.21 -5.66
N PHE A 24 17.12 -5.39 -5.05
CA PHE A 24 15.87 -6.12 -4.85
C PHE A 24 14.87 -5.31 -4.01
N PHE A 25 15.29 -4.75 -2.87
CA PHE A 25 14.44 -3.91 -2.03
C PHE A 25 14.08 -2.58 -2.70
N LEU A 26 15.00 -1.96 -3.43
CA LEU A 26 14.71 -0.75 -4.21
C LEU A 26 13.70 -1.02 -5.34
N LEU A 27 13.84 -2.15 -6.05
CA LEU A 27 12.90 -2.55 -7.08
C LEU A 27 11.52 -2.83 -6.48
N LEU A 28 11.46 -3.55 -5.36
CA LEU A 28 10.22 -3.80 -4.64
C LEU A 28 9.56 -2.51 -4.14
N SER A 29 10.35 -1.59 -3.58
CA SER A 29 9.88 -0.27 -3.16
C SER A 29 9.31 0.51 -4.35
N LEU A 30 10.02 0.52 -5.48
CA LEU A 30 9.56 1.17 -6.71
C LEU A 30 8.27 0.54 -7.25
N VAL A 31 8.21 -0.79 -7.35
CA VAL A 31 7.03 -1.51 -7.85
C VAL A 31 5.82 -1.29 -6.94
N THR A 32 6.00 -1.36 -5.62
CA THR A 32 4.93 -1.10 -4.65
C THR A 32 4.49 0.36 -4.64
N TRP A 33 5.39 1.29 -4.96
CA TRP A 33 5.07 2.72 -5.11
C TRP A 33 4.38 3.04 -6.44
N LEU A 34 4.65 2.29 -7.51
CA LEU A 34 4.05 2.47 -8.84
C LEU A 34 2.71 1.74 -9.02
N LEU A 35 2.48 0.63 -8.31
CA LEU A 35 1.19 -0.10 -8.30
C LEU A 35 -0.06 0.80 -8.17
N PRO A 36 -0.08 1.81 -7.28
CA PRO A 36 -1.15 2.78 -7.11
C PRO A 36 -1.49 3.64 -8.31
N LEU A 37 -0.51 3.87 -9.19
CA LEU A 37 -0.65 4.75 -10.35
C LEU A 37 -1.35 4.04 -11.50
N ASN A 38 -1.64 2.75 -11.35
CA ASN A 38 -2.45 2.02 -12.31
C ASN A 38 -3.91 2.54 -12.22
N PRO A 39 -4.46 3.15 -13.29
CA PRO A 39 -5.81 3.71 -13.29
C PRO A 39 -6.90 2.69 -12.94
N ASP A 40 -6.65 1.39 -13.15
CA ASP A 40 -7.58 0.30 -12.82
C ASP A 40 -7.74 0.07 -11.30
N LEU A 41 -6.83 0.62 -10.47
CA LEU A 41 -6.80 0.42 -9.02
C LEU A 41 -7.15 1.68 -8.21
N GLN A 42 -7.37 2.83 -8.86
CA GLN A 42 -7.77 4.04 -8.14
C GLN A 42 -9.22 3.94 -7.66
N PRO A 43 -9.50 4.08 -6.35
CA PRO A 43 -10.84 4.22 -5.86
C PRO A 43 -11.39 5.56 -6.36
N GLN A 44 -12.57 5.54 -6.99
CA GLN A 44 -13.27 6.71 -7.55
C GLN A 44 -13.44 7.89 -6.58
N THR A 45 -13.19 7.70 -5.29
CA THR A 45 -13.28 8.73 -4.25
C THR A 45 -12.27 9.88 -4.42
N LEU A 46 -11.08 9.65 -5.00
CA LEU A 46 -10.07 10.72 -5.11
C LEU A 46 -10.30 11.67 -6.30
N GLN A 47 -10.89 11.17 -7.40
CA GLN A 47 -11.29 12.03 -8.54
C GLN A 47 -12.45 12.96 -8.19
N THR A 48 -13.30 12.57 -7.22
CA THR A 48 -14.47 13.39 -6.86
C THR A 48 -14.10 14.62 -6.02
N ALA A 49 -12.95 14.61 -5.33
CA ALA A 49 -12.50 15.73 -4.50
C ALA A 49 -11.95 16.89 -5.35
N GLU A 50 -11.26 16.59 -6.45
CA GLU A 50 -10.68 17.61 -7.33
C GLU A 50 -11.75 18.26 -8.22
N ILE A 51 -12.76 17.49 -8.64
CA ILE A 51 -13.91 18.02 -9.42
C ILE A 51 -14.80 18.94 -8.54
N ARG A 52 -14.99 18.62 -7.25
CA ARG A 52 -15.75 19.49 -6.32
C ARG A 52 -15.09 20.85 -6.09
N SER A 53 -13.77 20.96 -6.16
CA SER A 53 -13.08 22.26 -6.01
C SER A 53 -13.23 23.16 -7.24
N ALA A 54 -13.55 22.61 -8.41
CA ALA A 54 -13.80 23.39 -9.62
C ALA A 54 -15.26 23.86 -9.74
N GLU A 55 -16.22 23.13 -9.17
CA GLU A 55 -17.66 23.41 -9.33
C GLU A 55 -18.25 24.33 -8.24
N HIS A 56 -17.57 24.52 -7.10
CA HIS A 56 -18.01 25.41 -6.01
C HIS A 56 -17.80 26.91 -6.23
N ARG A 57 -17.39 27.35 -7.43
CA ARG A 57 -17.24 28.79 -7.75
C ARG A 57 -18.47 29.44 -8.39
N GLY A 58 -19.57 28.70 -8.61
CA GLY A 58 -20.66 29.14 -9.49
C GLY A 58 -22.10 29.01 -8.98
N ARG A 59 -22.37 28.80 -7.68
CA ARG A 59 -23.77 28.85 -7.20
C ARG A 59 -23.89 29.54 -5.84
N ALA A 60 -24.55 30.68 -5.89
CA ALA A 60 -24.81 31.58 -4.78
C ALA A 60 -25.63 30.94 -3.66
N HIS A 61 -25.27 31.30 -2.43
CA HIS A 61 -26.12 31.53 -1.27
C HIS A 61 -27.62 31.45 -1.54
N LEU A 62 -28.29 30.42 -1.01
CA LEU A 62 -29.68 30.50 -0.55
C LEU A 62 -29.89 29.43 0.53
N VAL A 63 -30.11 29.92 1.75
CA VAL A 63 -30.82 29.29 2.88
C VAL A 63 -30.35 27.89 3.29
N GLN A 64 -29.60 27.89 4.38
CA GLN A 64 -29.27 26.73 5.20
C GLN A 64 -30.54 26.26 5.93
N SER A 65 -31.37 25.45 5.26
CA SER A 65 -32.42 24.66 5.90
C SER A 65 -31.90 23.25 6.21
N VAL A 66 -32.45 22.67 7.28
CA VAL A 66 -32.31 21.30 7.79
C VAL A 66 -31.92 20.30 6.68
N PRO A 67 -30.97 19.37 6.90
CA PRO A 67 -30.61 18.36 5.90
C PRO A 67 -31.84 17.52 5.59
N SER A 68 -32.55 17.88 4.51
CA SER A 68 -33.69 17.15 4.03
C SER A 68 -33.13 15.90 3.37
N LEU A 69 -33.67 14.75 3.78
CA LEU A 69 -33.38 13.48 3.15
C LEU A 69 -33.88 13.57 1.70
N ASN A 70 -32.95 13.77 0.76
CA ASN A 70 -33.27 13.76 -0.66
C ASN A 70 -33.53 12.32 -1.11
N TYR A 71 -34.45 12.15 -2.04
CA TYR A 71 -34.72 10.89 -2.71
C TYR A 71 -34.39 11.01 -4.18
N GLU A 72 -33.79 9.94 -4.71
CA GLU A 72 -33.58 9.72 -6.14
C GLU A 72 -34.69 8.80 -6.67
N ALA A 73 -35.25 9.15 -7.83
CA ALA A 73 -36.24 8.33 -8.51
C ALA A 73 -35.59 7.49 -9.62
N GLN A 74 -35.97 6.23 -9.70
CA GLN A 74 -35.67 5.36 -10.84
C GLN A 74 -36.98 4.96 -11.50
N CYS A 75 -37.26 5.54 -12.67
CA CYS A 75 -38.50 5.37 -13.40
C CYS A 75 -38.38 4.37 -14.54
N TRP A 76 -39.39 3.51 -14.68
CA TRP A 76 -39.53 2.59 -15.80
C TRP A 76 -39.94 3.36 -17.06
N CYS A 77 -38.95 3.89 -17.78
CA CYS A 77 -39.15 4.69 -18.98
C CYS A 77 -39.42 3.80 -20.22
N PRO A 78 -40.19 4.27 -21.21
CA PRO A 78 -40.38 3.56 -22.47
C PRO A 78 -39.07 3.39 -23.22
N SER A 79 -38.93 2.31 -24.00
CA SER A 79 -37.73 2.03 -24.80
C SER A 79 -37.40 3.10 -25.86
N GLN A 80 -38.36 3.95 -26.18
CA GLN A 80 -38.22 5.07 -27.12
C GLN A 80 -37.50 6.28 -26.50
N PHE A 81 -37.35 6.31 -25.17
CA PHE A 81 -36.68 7.41 -24.49
C PHE A 81 -35.17 7.34 -24.69
N THR A 82 -34.57 8.45 -25.08
CA THR A 82 -33.11 8.60 -25.10
C THR A 82 -32.57 8.67 -23.67
N HIS A 83 -31.27 8.45 -23.50
CA HIS A 83 -30.61 8.54 -22.19
C HIS A 83 -30.95 9.85 -21.44
N ASN A 84 -30.86 10.99 -22.13
CA ASN A 84 -31.16 12.30 -21.55
C ASN A 84 -32.63 12.44 -21.14
N MET A 85 -33.55 11.76 -21.83
CA MET A 85 -34.97 11.75 -21.46
C MET A 85 -35.20 10.92 -20.19
N VAL A 86 -34.45 9.82 -20.01
CA VAL A 86 -34.49 9.01 -18.79
C VAL A 86 -33.93 9.80 -17.60
N GLU A 87 -32.78 10.45 -17.76
CA GLU A 87 -32.20 11.31 -16.71
C GLU A 87 -33.13 12.46 -16.33
N TYR A 88 -33.71 13.14 -17.32
CA TYR A 88 -34.71 14.18 -17.09
C TYR A 88 -35.92 13.65 -16.31
N THR A 89 -36.44 12.49 -16.70
CA THR A 89 -37.59 11.86 -16.03
C THR A 89 -37.29 11.55 -14.57
N ASN A 90 -36.16 10.89 -14.32
CA ASN A 90 -35.72 10.53 -12.96
C ASN A 90 -35.53 11.78 -12.10
N ALA A 91 -34.90 12.83 -12.64
CA ALA A 91 -34.66 14.08 -11.93
C ALA A 91 -35.98 14.80 -11.58
N VAL A 92 -36.92 14.91 -12.53
CA VAL A 92 -38.17 15.64 -12.31
C VAL A 92 -39.10 14.87 -11.37
N CYS A 93 -39.22 13.55 -11.53
CA CYS A 93 -40.02 12.72 -10.60
C CYS A 93 -39.42 12.71 -9.19
N GLY A 94 -38.09 12.60 -9.07
CA GLY A 94 -37.39 12.68 -7.78
C GLY A 94 -37.59 14.03 -7.09
N ALA A 95 -37.46 15.13 -7.84
CA ALA A 95 -37.73 16.48 -7.34
C ALA A 95 -39.19 16.64 -6.88
N ALA A 96 -40.15 16.12 -7.64
CA ALA A 96 -41.57 16.15 -7.27
C ALA A 96 -41.82 15.40 -5.95
N PHE A 97 -41.18 14.25 -5.75
CA PHE A 97 -41.32 13.48 -4.51
C PHE A 97 -40.70 14.22 -3.32
N ASN A 98 -39.51 14.80 -3.52
CA ASN A 98 -38.82 15.59 -2.50
C ASN A 98 -39.62 16.83 -2.07
N LEU A 99 -40.32 17.47 -3.00
CA LEU A 99 -41.24 18.56 -2.65
C LEU A 99 -42.45 18.04 -1.86
N ARG A 100 -43.02 16.91 -2.28
CA ARG A 100 -44.23 16.37 -1.65
C ARG A 100 -43.98 15.92 -0.21
N ILE A 101 -42.83 15.30 0.08
CA ILE A 101 -42.43 14.94 1.45
C ILE A 101 -42.17 16.17 2.33
N GLN A 102 -41.84 17.32 1.73
CA GLN A 102 -41.74 18.62 2.42
C GLN A 102 -43.11 19.31 2.60
N GLY A 103 -44.21 18.67 2.18
CA GLY A 103 -45.56 19.25 2.22
C GLY A 103 -45.81 20.30 1.13
N ILE A 104 -44.94 20.40 0.12
CA ILE A 104 -45.06 21.36 -0.98
C ILE A 104 -45.67 20.65 -2.18
N ASP A 105 -46.70 21.25 -2.78
CA ASP A 105 -47.31 20.71 -3.98
C ASP A 105 -46.43 20.96 -5.22
N PRO A 106 -45.92 19.94 -5.94
CA PRO A 106 -45.08 20.12 -7.12
C PRO A 106 -45.76 20.93 -8.24
N ALA A 107 -47.09 20.93 -8.31
CA ALA A 107 -47.84 21.75 -9.26
C ALA A 107 -47.61 23.26 -9.03
N THR A 108 -47.48 23.69 -7.78
CA THR A 108 -47.24 25.11 -7.43
C THR A 108 -45.88 25.64 -7.88
N ARG A 109 -44.91 24.74 -8.11
CA ARG A 109 -43.57 25.08 -8.60
C ARG A 109 -43.43 24.92 -10.13
N ASN A 110 -44.53 24.73 -10.85
CA ASN A 110 -44.55 24.53 -12.31
C ASN A 110 -43.72 23.34 -12.79
N LEU A 111 -43.52 22.30 -11.95
CA LEU A 111 -42.84 21.07 -12.39
C LEU A 111 -43.70 20.26 -13.36
N GLY A 112 -45.03 20.46 -13.36
CA GLY A 112 -45.93 19.77 -14.28
C GLY A 112 -45.99 18.26 -14.04
N VAL A 113 -45.70 17.82 -12.80
CA VAL A 113 -45.63 16.42 -12.40
C VAL A 113 -46.52 16.15 -11.21
N SER A 114 -47.28 15.07 -11.31
CA SER A 114 -48.15 14.56 -10.24
C SER A 114 -47.75 13.13 -9.88
N LEU A 115 -47.81 12.82 -8.59
CA LEU A 115 -47.44 11.52 -8.04
C LEU A 115 -48.69 10.82 -7.50
N TYR A 116 -48.85 9.54 -7.81
CA TYR A 116 -50.01 8.75 -7.40
C TYR A 116 -49.57 7.45 -6.73
N ASP A 117 -50.33 7.03 -5.72
CA ASP A 117 -50.15 5.71 -5.10
C ASP A 117 -50.64 4.59 -6.04
N ILE A 118 -49.94 3.46 -6.02
CA ILE A 118 -50.32 2.28 -6.81
C ILE A 118 -51.34 1.46 -6.03
N SER A 119 -52.60 1.52 -6.44
CA SER A 119 -53.61 0.54 -6.02
C SER A 119 -53.55 -0.68 -6.93
N PHE A 120 -53.14 -1.84 -6.41
CA PHE A 120 -53.07 -3.10 -7.17
C PHE A 120 -54.44 -3.57 -7.71
N SER A 121 -55.54 -2.99 -7.22
CA SER A 121 -56.89 -3.32 -7.64
C SER A 121 -57.31 -2.66 -8.96
N ASP A 122 -56.65 -1.56 -9.35
CA ASP A 122 -57.01 -0.77 -10.54
C ASP A 122 -55.84 -0.77 -11.54
N LEU A 123 -55.77 -1.81 -12.37
CA LEU A 123 -54.81 -1.90 -13.46
C LEU A 123 -55.17 -0.87 -14.53
N ILE A 124 -54.48 0.28 -14.46
CA ILE A 124 -54.49 1.44 -15.38
C ILE A 124 -55.54 2.51 -15.02
N PRO A 125 -55.13 3.71 -14.60
CA PRO A 125 -56.04 4.85 -14.47
C PRO A 125 -56.55 5.28 -15.86
N VAL A 126 -57.84 5.07 -16.11
CA VAL A 126 -58.53 5.51 -17.32
C VAL A 126 -58.98 6.96 -17.12
N SER A 127 -58.28 7.89 -17.80
CA SER A 127 -58.57 9.33 -17.94
C SER A 127 -58.26 10.26 -16.76
N ALA A 128 -57.53 11.33 -17.07
CA ALA A 128 -56.99 12.37 -16.19
C ALA A 128 -58.02 13.20 -15.36
N GLY A 129 -59.30 12.85 -15.39
CA GLY A 129 -60.37 13.59 -14.70
C GLY A 129 -60.73 13.06 -13.31
N ASP A 130 -60.43 11.80 -13.00
CA ASP A 130 -61.08 11.06 -11.89
C ASP A 130 -60.13 10.73 -10.72
N HIS A 131 -59.01 11.47 -10.57
CA HIS A 131 -57.85 11.01 -9.77
C HIS A 131 -57.31 11.99 -8.73
N LYS A 132 -58.03 13.08 -8.38
CA LYS A 132 -57.60 13.96 -7.28
C LYS A 132 -57.49 13.21 -5.95
N ASP A 133 -58.33 12.20 -5.74
CA ASP A 133 -58.40 11.47 -4.48
C ASP A 133 -57.32 10.37 -4.33
N LYS A 134 -56.54 10.10 -5.38
CA LYS A 134 -55.45 9.11 -5.39
C LYS A 134 -54.05 9.75 -5.48
N GLU A 135 -53.98 11.08 -5.44
CA GLU A 135 -52.71 11.78 -5.45
C GLU A 135 -51.96 11.49 -4.14
N PHE A 136 -50.67 11.15 -4.26
CA PHE A 136 -49.83 10.87 -3.11
C PHE A 136 -49.76 12.10 -2.21
N MET A 137 -50.36 12.00 -1.03
CA MET A 137 -50.31 13.00 0.02
C MET A 137 -49.69 12.36 1.27
N PRO A 138 -48.40 12.61 1.56
CA PRO A 138 -47.83 12.16 2.81
C PRO A 138 -48.57 12.84 3.96
N ARG A 139 -48.97 12.06 4.97
CA ARG A 139 -49.57 12.62 6.20
C ARG A 139 -48.50 13.39 6.95
N VAL A 140 -48.49 14.71 6.77
CA VAL A 140 -47.72 15.62 7.61
C VAL A 140 -48.52 15.81 8.90
N SER A 141 -48.10 15.19 9.99
CA SER A 141 -48.71 15.41 11.30
C SER A 141 -48.43 16.85 11.74
N ASN A 142 -49.41 17.73 11.56
CA ASN A 142 -49.38 19.08 12.09
C ASN A 142 -49.69 19.03 13.59
N GLU A 143 -48.78 18.47 14.39
CA GLU A 143 -48.79 18.70 15.83
C GLU A 143 -47.79 19.82 16.15
N THR A 144 -48.35 20.90 16.68
CA THR A 144 -47.77 22.15 17.21
C THR A 144 -47.62 23.33 16.22
N GLN A 145 -48.32 24.40 16.59
CA GLN A 145 -48.33 25.73 15.98
C GLN A 145 -46.95 26.40 16.06
N SER A 146 -46.08 26.09 15.11
CA SER A 146 -44.90 26.91 14.81
C SER A 146 -44.81 27.10 13.30
N GLU A 147 -44.66 28.35 12.84
CA GLU A 147 -44.72 28.79 11.44
C GLU A 147 -43.58 28.26 10.53
N THR A 148 -42.92 27.18 10.93
CA THR A 148 -42.06 26.38 10.06
C THR A 148 -42.29 24.91 10.38
N PRO A 149 -42.77 24.08 9.43
CA PRO A 149 -42.95 22.65 9.66
C PRO A 149 -41.58 22.01 9.88
N THR A 150 -41.24 21.72 11.14
CA THR A 150 -40.09 20.92 11.50
C THR A 150 -40.54 19.47 11.59
N ILE A 151 -40.16 18.68 10.59
CA ILE A 151 -40.41 17.24 10.55
C ILE A 151 -39.53 16.60 11.62
N ASN A 152 -40.09 16.29 12.78
CA ASN A 152 -39.43 15.50 13.81
C ASN A 152 -39.45 14.02 13.40
N ILE A 153 -38.38 13.62 12.72
CA ILE A 153 -38.13 12.24 12.33
C ILE A 153 -37.58 11.49 13.55
N GLN A 154 -38.39 10.63 14.17
CA GLN A 154 -37.88 9.56 15.03
C GLN A 154 -37.28 8.48 14.14
N THR A 155 -35.96 8.54 13.94
CA THR A 155 -35.17 7.45 13.35
C THR A 155 -34.88 6.41 14.44
N PRO A 156 -34.95 5.10 14.14
CA PRO A 156 -34.19 4.12 14.91
C PRO A 156 -32.70 4.46 14.74
N THR A 157 -32.07 4.90 15.83
CA THR A 157 -30.62 5.10 16.03
C THR A 157 -29.79 5.41 14.77
N GLN A 158 -30.00 6.60 14.18
CA GLN A 158 -29.13 7.22 13.17
C GLN A 158 -27.63 7.29 13.59
N LYS A 159 -27.37 7.14 14.89
CA LYS A 159 -26.02 7.02 15.46
C LYS A 159 -25.30 5.75 14.98
N GLU A 160 -25.97 4.60 14.89
CA GLU A 160 -25.31 3.32 14.61
C GLU A 160 -24.94 3.14 13.13
N SER A 161 -25.78 3.60 12.19
CA SER A 161 -25.47 3.49 10.76
C SER A 161 -24.40 4.49 10.31
N SER A 162 -24.40 5.70 10.88
CA SER A 162 -23.36 6.70 10.62
C SER A 162 -22.03 6.34 11.27
N GLU A 163 -22.05 5.73 12.46
CA GLU A 163 -20.87 5.20 13.13
C GLU A 163 -20.29 3.99 12.37
N PHE A 164 -21.13 3.10 11.85
CA PHE A 164 -20.68 1.98 11.02
C PHE A 164 -20.03 2.44 9.70
N LEU A 165 -20.62 3.41 8.99
CA LEU A 165 -20.04 3.96 7.76
C LEU A 165 -18.72 4.71 8.02
N ARG A 166 -18.65 5.48 9.12
CA ARG A 166 -17.40 6.13 9.55
C ARG A 166 -16.31 5.12 9.87
N LEU A 167 -16.65 4.06 10.59
CA LEU A 167 -15.71 3.01 10.99
C LEU A 167 -15.24 2.20 9.76
N LYS A 168 -16.11 2.00 8.77
CA LYS A 168 -15.75 1.43 7.46
C LYS A 168 -14.75 2.32 6.72
N GLN A 169 -15.03 3.61 6.61
CA GLN A 169 -14.18 4.56 5.91
C GLN A 169 -12.82 4.72 6.60
N GLU A 170 -12.81 4.80 7.94
CA GLU A 170 -11.59 4.88 8.73
C GLU A 170 -10.71 3.63 8.54
N LYS A 171 -11.31 2.43 8.47
CA LYS A 171 -10.58 1.19 8.20
C LYS A 171 -10.01 1.16 6.78
N THR A 172 -10.76 1.59 5.77
CA THR A 172 -10.27 1.65 4.39
C THR A 172 -9.17 2.68 4.20
N ASP A 173 -9.27 3.82 4.87
CA ASP A 173 -8.25 4.88 4.81
C ASP A 173 -6.95 4.44 5.48
N LYS A 174 -7.04 3.75 6.63
CA LYS A 174 -5.88 3.13 7.28
C LYS A 174 -5.21 2.08 6.39
N ALA A 175 -6.02 1.25 5.73
CA ALA A 175 -5.54 0.24 4.79
C ALA A 175 -4.81 0.87 3.59
N TRP A 176 -5.38 1.93 3.02
CA TRP A 176 -4.77 2.71 1.94
C TRP A 176 -3.46 3.37 2.39
N HIS A 177 -3.46 4.05 3.53
CA HIS A 177 -2.24 4.66 4.05
C HIS A 177 -1.12 3.63 4.28
N PHE A 178 -1.46 2.43 4.76
CA PHE A 178 -0.52 1.34 4.95
C PHE A 178 0.12 0.87 3.63
N ILE A 179 -0.69 0.66 2.59
CA ILE A 179 -0.20 0.21 1.28
C ILE A 179 0.62 1.30 0.59
N HIS A 180 0.08 2.52 0.52
CA HIS A 180 0.59 3.54 -0.40
C HIS A 180 1.76 4.32 0.18
N VAL A 181 1.77 4.51 1.50
CA VAL A 181 2.77 5.34 2.16
C VAL A 181 3.74 4.46 2.92
N LYS A 182 3.23 3.62 3.82
CA LYS A 182 4.07 2.89 4.77
C LYS A 182 4.89 1.79 4.09
N THR A 183 4.27 0.98 3.23
CA THR A 183 4.93 -0.17 2.58
C THR A 183 6.15 0.21 1.73
N PRO A 184 6.02 1.05 0.69
CA PRO A 184 7.15 1.41 -0.15
C PRO A 184 8.24 2.15 0.62
N PHE A 185 7.85 2.99 1.58
CA PHE A 185 8.78 3.71 2.45
C PHE A 185 9.61 2.79 3.34
N VAL A 186 8.99 1.79 3.98
CA VAL A 186 9.71 0.83 4.83
C VAL A 186 10.64 -0.05 4.00
N LEU A 187 10.20 -0.50 2.81
CA LEU A 187 11.06 -1.26 1.89
C LEU A 187 12.27 -0.42 1.40
N PHE A 188 12.07 0.88 1.18
CA PHE A 188 13.16 1.80 0.86
C PHE A 188 14.14 1.97 2.03
N LEU A 189 13.61 2.08 3.26
CA LEU A 189 14.44 2.15 4.46
C LEU A 189 15.29 0.88 4.65
N PHE A 190 14.78 -0.31 4.31
CA PHE A 190 15.57 -1.54 4.34
C PHE A 190 16.78 -1.47 3.39
N ALA A 191 16.57 -0.99 2.16
CA ALA A 191 17.67 -0.78 1.22
C ALA A 191 18.75 0.18 1.78
N ILE A 192 18.33 1.24 2.48
CA ILE A 192 19.25 2.17 3.14
C ILE A 192 19.96 1.50 4.32
N CYS A 193 19.24 0.81 5.19
CA CYS A 193 19.77 0.13 6.36
C CYS A 193 20.86 -0.90 6.01
N LEU A 194 20.69 -1.64 4.91
CA LEU A 194 21.73 -2.55 4.39
C LEU A 194 22.95 -1.82 3.80
N THR A 195 22.77 -0.59 3.33
CA THR A 195 23.85 0.21 2.72
C THR A 195 24.72 0.92 3.77
N ILE A 196 24.14 1.30 4.91
CA ILE A 196 24.84 2.04 5.99
C ILE A 196 26.09 1.32 6.50
N PRO A 197 26.07 0.01 6.87
CA PRO A 197 27.27 -0.68 7.36
C PRO A 197 28.46 -0.59 6.42
N HIS A 198 28.20 -0.65 5.12
CA HIS A 198 29.22 -0.54 4.09
C HIS A 198 29.79 0.88 3.98
N LEU A 199 28.95 1.91 4.07
CA LEU A 199 29.40 3.31 4.11
C LEU A 199 30.27 3.55 5.35
N VAL A 200 29.86 3.03 6.51
CA VAL A 200 30.64 3.08 7.75
C VAL A 200 31.99 2.40 7.56
N TRP A 201 32.04 1.24 6.92
CA TRP A 201 33.30 0.55 6.62
C TRP A 201 34.24 1.40 5.73
N ILE A 202 33.74 1.97 4.64
CA ILE A 202 34.56 2.81 3.75
C ILE A 202 35.09 4.03 4.50
N LEU A 203 34.23 4.70 5.28
CA LEU A 203 34.61 5.89 6.02
C LEU A 203 35.65 5.57 7.09
N MET A 204 35.40 4.53 7.89
CA MET A 204 36.27 4.15 9.00
C MET A 204 37.60 3.56 8.51
N SER A 205 37.60 2.79 7.44
CA SER A 205 38.85 2.27 6.84
C SER A 205 39.70 3.37 6.18
N GLY A 206 39.09 4.49 5.79
CA GLY A 206 39.80 5.68 5.29
C GLY A 206 40.34 6.58 6.42
N LEU A 207 39.61 6.71 7.52
CA LEU A 207 39.93 7.61 8.64
C LEU A 207 40.91 7.00 9.65
N VAL A 208 40.73 5.72 9.97
CA VAL A 208 41.58 5.02 10.92
C VAL A 208 42.82 4.61 10.13
N GLY A 209 43.89 5.41 10.23
CA GLY A 209 45.12 5.37 9.41
C GLY A 209 45.95 4.08 9.45
N GLY A 210 45.33 2.94 9.15
CA GLY A 210 45.94 1.64 9.00
C GLY A 210 46.07 1.22 7.53
N VAL A 211 46.41 -0.05 7.32
CA VAL A 211 46.58 -0.63 5.98
C VAL A 211 45.25 -0.61 5.24
N ASN A 212 45.19 0.14 4.14
CA ASN A 212 44.07 0.11 3.22
C ASN A 212 44.12 -1.19 2.41
N VAL A 213 43.44 -2.22 2.93
CA VAL A 213 43.38 -3.58 2.35
C VAL A 213 43.02 -3.54 0.87
N ASP A 214 42.09 -2.66 0.47
CA ASP A 214 41.62 -2.58 -0.92
C ASP A 214 42.74 -2.07 -1.84
N LYS A 215 43.44 -0.99 -1.46
CA LYS A 215 44.58 -0.46 -2.23
C LYS A 215 45.73 -1.46 -2.29
N THR A 216 46.05 -2.13 -1.17
CA THR A 216 47.13 -3.12 -1.12
C THR A 216 46.83 -4.30 -2.04
N LEU A 217 45.59 -4.81 -2.04
CA LEU A 217 45.18 -5.91 -2.90
C LEU A 217 45.05 -5.49 -4.37
N LEU A 218 44.57 -4.28 -4.66
CA LEU A 218 44.51 -3.74 -6.02
C LEU A 218 45.92 -3.63 -6.62
N SER A 219 46.88 -3.10 -5.87
CA SER A 219 48.29 -3.05 -6.27
C SER A 219 48.89 -4.45 -6.43
N ALA A 220 48.50 -5.40 -5.58
CA ALA A 220 48.96 -6.78 -5.70
C ALA A 220 48.40 -7.49 -6.95
N MET A 221 47.14 -7.24 -7.32
CA MET A 221 46.56 -7.79 -8.54
C MET A 221 47.15 -7.15 -9.80
N SER A 222 47.39 -5.85 -9.80
CA SER A 222 48.02 -5.18 -10.94
C SER A 222 49.46 -5.67 -11.17
N ALA A 223 50.14 -6.10 -10.10
CA ALA A 223 51.46 -6.75 -10.16
C ALA A 223 51.47 -8.06 -10.96
N GLY A 224 50.32 -8.73 -11.10
CA GLY A 224 50.18 -9.94 -11.90
C GLY A 224 50.53 -9.75 -13.38
N ARG A 225 50.55 -8.50 -13.87
CA ARG A 225 50.94 -8.15 -15.24
C ARG A 225 52.44 -7.84 -15.40
N LEU A 226 53.17 -7.73 -14.29
CA LEU A 226 54.60 -7.47 -14.29
C LEU A 226 55.40 -8.76 -14.47
N ASP A 227 56.66 -8.61 -14.89
CA ASP A 227 57.63 -9.69 -14.95
C ASP A 227 57.89 -10.31 -13.56
N TYR A 228 58.38 -11.55 -13.51
CA TYR A 228 58.50 -12.34 -12.28
C TYR A 228 59.30 -11.62 -11.18
N ASP A 229 60.44 -11.05 -11.55
CA ASP A 229 61.32 -10.34 -10.60
C ASP A 229 60.71 -9.03 -10.10
N SER A 230 60.11 -8.24 -11.00
CA SER A 230 59.41 -7.01 -10.64
C SER A 230 58.19 -7.26 -9.76
N ARG A 231 57.44 -8.34 -10.04
CA ARG A 231 56.29 -8.78 -9.27
C ARG A 231 56.70 -9.18 -7.85
N ARG A 232 57.78 -9.96 -7.72
CA ARG A 232 58.31 -10.39 -6.41
C ARG A 232 58.80 -9.21 -5.58
N ARG A 233 59.50 -8.25 -6.19
CA ARG A 233 59.92 -7.01 -5.53
C ARG A 233 58.72 -6.20 -5.04
N LEU A 234 57.71 -5.99 -5.89
CA LEU A 234 56.51 -5.24 -5.50
C LEU A 234 55.73 -5.92 -4.36
N TYR A 235 55.59 -7.25 -4.39
CA TYR A 235 54.94 -7.97 -3.28
C TYR A 235 55.72 -7.84 -1.96
N ASN A 236 57.04 -7.89 -2.00
CA ASN A 236 57.86 -7.68 -0.81
C ASN A 236 57.73 -6.25 -0.28
N GLU A 237 57.73 -5.23 -1.14
CA GLU A 237 57.52 -3.83 -0.75
C GLU A 237 56.14 -3.61 -0.15
N LEU A 238 55.08 -4.17 -0.76
CA LEU A 238 53.72 -4.09 -0.25
C LEU A 238 53.58 -4.80 1.11
N ALA A 239 54.22 -5.95 1.27
CA ALA A 239 54.20 -6.69 2.53
C ALA A 239 54.98 -5.95 3.62
N HIS A 240 56.10 -5.30 3.29
CA HIS A 240 56.87 -4.49 4.21
C HIS A 240 56.09 -3.26 4.67
N ALA A 241 55.51 -2.51 3.73
CA ALA A 241 54.68 -1.33 4.03
C ALA A 241 53.44 -1.71 4.88
N ALA A 242 52.81 -2.85 4.57
CA ALA A 242 51.70 -3.38 5.37
C ALA A 242 52.16 -3.81 6.78
N GLY A 243 53.31 -4.49 6.88
CA GLY A 243 53.89 -4.92 8.14
C GLY A 243 54.25 -3.77 9.07
N GLU A 244 54.82 -2.69 8.54
CA GLU A 244 55.14 -1.48 9.32
C GLU A 244 53.88 -0.81 9.88
N SER A 245 52.84 -0.65 9.05
CA SER A 245 51.57 -0.06 9.49
C SER A 245 50.85 -0.94 10.53
N MET A 246 50.90 -2.26 10.39
CA MET A 246 50.27 -3.21 11.32
C MET A 246 51.01 -3.38 12.66
N ARG A 247 52.28 -2.96 12.76
CA ARG A 247 53.03 -2.96 14.03
C ARG A 247 52.52 -1.90 15.00
N ALA A 248 52.01 -0.77 14.50
CA ALA A 248 51.48 0.29 15.34
C ALA A 248 50.11 -0.07 15.97
N CYS A 249 49.28 -0.82 15.25
CA CYS A 249 47.98 -1.29 15.70
C CYS A 249 47.67 -2.67 15.08
N SER A 250 47.71 -3.73 15.90
CA SER A 250 47.68 -5.12 15.41
C SER A 250 46.29 -5.74 15.23
N TRP A 251 45.23 -5.02 15.64
CA TRP A 251 43.86 -5.53 15.73
C TRP A 251 42.80 -4.60 15.12
N VAL A 252 43.20 -3.43 14.61
CA VAL A 252 42.26 -2.35 14.28
C VAL A 252 41.51 -2.68 13.00
N ALA A 253 42.19 -3.15 11.96
CA ALA A 253 41.54 -3.51 10.70
C ALA A 253 40.62 -4.74 10.88
N SER A 254 41.07 -5.72 11.67
CA SER A 254 40.31 -6.94 12.00
C SER A 254 39.07 -6.63 12.83
N ALA A 255 39.19 -5.79 13.86
CA ALA A 255 38.06 -5.37 14.68
C ALA A 255 37.04 -4.59 13.86
N LEU A 256 37.50 -3.66 13.01
CA LEU A 256 36.62 -2.89 12.15
C LEU A 256 35.87 -3.79 11.15
N TYR A 257 36.53 -4.83 10.64
CA TYR A 257 35.91 -5.77 9.71
C TYR A 257 34.87 -6.65 10.40
N LEU A 258 35.17 -7.13 11.62
CA LEU A 258 34.18 -7.84 12.45
C LEU A 258 33.00 -6.93 12.83
N LEU A 259 33.25 -5.65 13.11
CA LEU A 259 32.20 -4.67 13.34
C LEU A 259 31.32 -4.48 12.12
N LEU A 260 31.88 -4.39 10.91
CA LEU A 260 31.11 -4.39 9.67
C LEU A 260 30.19 -5.62 9.57
N LYS A 261 30.74 -6.82 9.78
CA LYS A 261 29.97 -8.07 9.73
C LYS A 261 28.85 -8.09 10.76
N LEU A 262 29.13 -7.62 11.97
CA LEU A 262 28.14 -7.49 13.04
C LEU A 262 27.04 -6.50 12.68
N LEU A 263 27.39 -5.32 12.15
CA LEU A 263 26.43 -4.30 11.72
C LEU A 263 25.53 -4.79 10.58
N VAL A 264 26.09 -5.51 9.60
CA VAL A 264 25.29 -6.14 8.53
C VAL A 264 24.33 -7.18 9.11
N CYS A 265 24.80 -8.05 10.01
CA CYS A 265 23.91 -9.01 10.69
C CYS A 265 22.80 -8.32 11.48
N ALA A 266 23.15 -7.29 12.26
CA ALA A 266 22.21 -6.54 13.07
C ALA A 266 21.15 -5.83 12.19
N ALA A 267 21.57 -5.24 11.06
CA ALA A 267 20.65 -4.63 10.10
C ALA A 267 19.65 -5.66 9.55
N VAL A 268 20.12 -6.80 9.04
CA VAL A 268 19.24 -7.84 8.49
C VAL A 268 18.29 -8.42 9.55
N LEU A 269 18.77 -8.64 10.78
CA LEU A 269 17.94 -9.12 11.88
C LEU A 269 16.89 -8.08 12.31
N ALA A 270 17.25 -6.80 12.34
CA ALA A 270 16.31 -5.72 12.62
C ALA A 270 15.23 -5.62 11.54
N GLU A 271 15.59 -5.72 10.26
CA GLU A 271 14.65 -5.75 9.15
C GLU A 271 13.71 -6.96 9.24
N LEU A 272 14.25 -8.15 9.51
CA LEU A 272 13.47 -9.36 9.72
C LEU A 272 12.48 -9.20 10.88
N PHE A 273 12.91 -8.59 11.98
CA PHE A 273 12.05 -8.31 13.13
C PHE A 273 10.94 -7.33 12.78
N VAL A 274 11.23 -6.27 12.01
CA VAL A 274 10.21 -5.32 11.54
C VAL A 274 9.19 -5.99 10.63
N VAL A 275 9.63 -6.83 9.68
CA VAL A 275 8.73 -7.55 8.78
C VAL A 275 7.84 -8.51 9.57
N HIS A 276 8.44 -9.33 10.43
CA HIS A 276 7.71 -10.36 11.18
C HIS A 276 6.81 -9.78 12.28
N GLY A 277 7.31 -8.80 13.04
CA GLY A 277 6.62 -8.25 14.20
C GLY A 277 5.65 -7.11 13.87
N SER A 278 5.85 -6.37 12.78
CA SER A 278 5.03 -5.20 12.45
C SER A 278 4.29 -5.32 11.12
N LEU A 279 4.98 -5.63 10.02
CA LEU A 279 4.36 -5.53 8.68
C LEU A 279 3.42 -6.70 8.39
N LEU A 280 3.85 -7.93 8.65
CA LEU A 280 3.03 -9.12 8.38
C LEU A 280 1.76 -9.17 9.25
N PRO A 281 1.81 -8.89 10.57
CA PRO A 281 0.59 -8.88 11.39
C PRO A 281 -0.38 -7.76 10.98
N GLN A 282 0.14 -6.58 10.62
CA GLN A 282 -0.70 -5.47 10.14
C GLN A 282 -1.33 -5.77 8.79
N ALA A 283 -0.61 -6.44 7.88
CA ALA A 283 -1.18 -6.93 6.64
C ALA A 283 -2.30 -7.94 6.93
N LYS A 284 -2.07 -8.95 7.79
CA LYS A 284 -3.11 -9.93 8.13
C LYS A 284 -4.33 -9.31 8.80
N SER A 285 -4.15 -8.43 9.79
CA SER A 285 -5.26 -7.82 10.53
C SER A 285 -6.17 -7.01 9.62
N VAL A 286 -5.60 -6.24 8.68
CA VAL A 286 -6.39 -5.44 7.74
C VAL A 286 -7.08 -6.35 6.72
N GLY A 287 -6.45 -7.46 6.30
CA GLY A 287 -7.06 -8.44 5.42
C GLY A 287 -8.27 -9.13 6.05
N ASP A 288 -8.16 -9.52 7.32
CA ASP A 288 -9.26 -10.13 8.08
C ASP A 288 -10.38 -9.13 8.35
N ASP A 289 -10.05 -7.88 8.66
CA ASP A 289 -11.02 -6.78 8.80
C ASP A 289 -11.84 -6.54 7.51
N LEU A 290 -11.21 -6.67 6.34
CA LEU A 290 -11.91 -6.57 5.06
C LEU A 290 -12.75 -7.81 4.73
N LYS A 291 -12.31 -9.02 5.13
CA LYS A 291 -13.08 -10.27 4.95
C LYS A 291 -14.33 -10.32 5.83
N LEU A 292 -14.29 -9.69 7.01
CA LEU A 292 -15.40 -9.60 7.95
C LEU A 292 -16.43 -8.53 7.60
N MET A 293 -16.16 -7.64 6.63
CA MET A 293 -17.20 -6.78 6.06
C MET A 293 -18.23 -7.69 5.39
N PRO A 294 -19.46 -7.78 5.93
CA PRO A 294 -20.39 -8.76 5.43
C PRO A 294 -20.67 -8.42 3.97
N ARG A 295 -20.69 -9.46 3.14
CA ARG A 295 -21.16 -9.48 1.75
C ARG A 295 -22.67 -9.22 1.73
N SER A 296 -23.09 -8.15 2.41
CA SER A 296 -24.43 -7.95 2.91
C SER A 296 -25.31 -7.20 1.95
N ASP A 297 -24.77 -6.49 0.97
CA ASP A 297 -25.64 -5.72 0.07
C ASP A 297 -26.55 -6.65 -0.76
N ALA A 298 -26.12 -7.89 -1.04
CA ALA A 298 -26.95 -8.89 -1.70
C ALA A 298 -27.91 -9.60 -0.75
N THR A 299 -27.51 -9.92 0.49
CA THR A 299 -28.37 -10.60 1.47
C THR A 299 -29.33 -9.65 2.15
N ILE A 300 -28.96 -8.39 2.38
CA ILE A 300 -29.83 -7.32 2.87
C ILE A 300 -30.85 -7.00 1.77
N LEU A 301 -30.46 -6.86 0.50
CA LEU A 301 -31.42 -6.63 -0.58
C LEU A 301 -32.37 -7.83 -0.78
N ALA A 302 -31.86 -9.06 -0.72
CA ALA A 302 -32.68 -10.27 -0.84
C ALA A 302 -33.62 -10.47 0.37
N ASN A 303 -33.16 -10.19 1.58
CA ASN A 303 -33.98 -10.27 2.79
C ASN A 303 -35.02 -9.14 2.82
N ASN A 304 -34.65 -7.92 2.45
CA ASN A 304 -35.57 -6.78 2.36
C ASN A 304 -36.62 -6.99 1.26
N ALA A 305 -36.25 -7.58 0.12
CA ALA A 305 -37.19 -7.94 -0.94
C ALA A 305 -38.16 -9.04 -0.47
N ASN A 306 -37.67 -10.05 0.25
CA ASN A 306 -38.52 -11.10 0.83
C ASN A 306 -39.46 -10.57 1.93
N ASP A 307 -38.99 -9.65 2.76
CA ASP A 307 -39.79 -9.06 3.84
C ASP A 307 -40.83 -8.07 3.29
N ALA A 308 -40.49 -7.31 2.24
CA ALA A 308 -41.46 -6.51 1.50
C ALA A 308 -42.52 -7.37 0.83
N LEU A 309 -42.14 -8.50 0.21
CA LEU A 309 -43.08 -9.42 -0.42
C LEU A 309 -43.99 -10.12 0.60
N LYS A 310 -43.44 -10.50 1.77
CA LYS A 310 -44.22 -11.07 2.88
C LYS A 310 -45.20 -10.08 3.49
N ASN A 311 -44.82 -8.81 3.61
CA ASN A 311 -45.71 -7.77 4.10
C ASN A 311 -46.81 -7.39 3.09
N CYS A 312 -46.63 -7.64 1.79
CA CYS A 312 -47.68 -7.49 0.78
C CYS A 312 -48.69 -8.65 0.74
N SER A 313 -48.36 -9.82 1.32
CA SER A 313 -49.22 -11.01 1.28
C SER A 313 -50.31 -11.03 2.37
N ASN A 314 -50.27 -10.11 3.34
CA ASN A 314 -51.24 -10.04 4.43
C ASN A 314 -52.07 -8.75 4.31
N THR A 315 -53.39 -8.92 4.19
CA THR A 315 -54.41 -7.85 4.11
C THR A 315 -54.30 -6.79 5.22
N PRO A 316 -54.80 -5.56 4.97
CA PRO A 316 -54.25 -4.35 5.57
C PRO A 316 -54.83 -4.07 6.96
N LYS A 317 -53.94 -3.93 7.95
CA LYS A 317 -54.15 -2.99 9.07
C LYS A 317 -53.23 -1.80 8.82
N PRO A 318 -53.72 -0.55 8.96
CA PRO A 318 -52.87 0.63 8.88
C PRO A 318 -52.10 0.74 10.19
N THR A 319 -51.12 -0.12 10.39
CA THR A 319 -50.12 0.05 11.44
C THR A 319 -49.17 1.14 11.02
N GLN A 320 -49.26 2.25 11.74
CA GLN A 320 -48.23 3.27 11.92
C GLN A 320 -46.89 2.58 12.18
N ASP A 321 -46.01 2.59 11.18
CA ASP A 321 -44.54 2.60 11.29
C ASP A 321 -43.96 2.30 9.91
N MET A 322 -44.01 3.29 9.02
CA MET A 322 -43.28 3.23 7.75
C MET A 322 -41.91 3.87 7.96
N GLY A 323 -40.99 3.07 8.50
CA GLY A 323 -39.57 3.33 8.36
C GLY A 323 -39.20 3.48 6.88
N TYR A 324 -38.24 4.36 6.62
CA TYR A 324 -37.68 4.86 5.35
C TYR A 324 -37.32 3.79 4.29
N SER A 325 -38.30 3.01 3.87
CA SER A 325 -38.20 1.97 2.86
C SER A 325 -38.64 2.51 1.51
N HIS A 326 -37.99 2.00 0.47
CA HIS A 326 -38.23 2.30 -0.95
C HIS A 326 -39.73 2.46 -1.24
N LYS A 327 -40.12 3.60 -1.81
CA LYS A 327 -41.51 3.85 -2.20
C LYS A 327 -41.69 3.63 -3.69
N LEU A 328 -42.78 2.96 -4.06
CA LEU A 328 -43.14 2.73 -5.45
C LEU A 328 -44.39 3.56 -5.76
N LEU A 329 -44.26 4.55 -6.64
CA LEU A 329 -45.36 5.45 -7.03
C LEU A 329 -45.44 5.58 -8.54
N LEU A 330 -46.59 6.03 -9.04
CA LEU A 330 -46.76 6.45 -10.42
C LEU A 330 -46.45 7.94 -10.55
N CYS A 331 -45.50 8.28 -11.41
CA CYS A 331 -45.16 9.64 -11.78
C CYS A 331 -45.80 9.98 -13.12
N THR A 332 -46.72 10.95 -13.13
CA THR A 332 -47.31 11.47 -14.38
C THR A 332 -46.70 12.81 -14.71
N MET A 333 -46.14 12.94 -15.91
CA MET A 333 -45.50 14.16 -16.40
C MET A 333 -45.96 14.52 -17.81
N GLN A 334 -45.84 15.80 -18.15
CA GLN A 334 -46.21 16.33 -19.47
C GLN A 334 -44.97 16.76 -20.24
N ILE A 335 -44.76 16.17 -21.43
CA ILE A 335 -43.69 16.57 -22.34
C ILE A 335 -44.31 17.33 -23.51
N ARG A 336 -43.85 18.56 -23.73
CA ARG A 336 -44.25 19.37 -24.88
C ARG A 336 -43.41 18.98 -26.10
N MET A 337 -44.05 18.44 -27.13
CA MET A 337 -43.41 18.14 -28.41
C MET A 337 -44.04 19.04 -29.49
N LEU A 338 -43.31 20.06 -29.97
CA LEU A 338 -43.60 20.99 -31.08
C LEU A 338 -45.05 21.50 -31.29
N GLN A 339 -46.06 20.64 -31.39
CA GLN A 339 -47.49 20.94 -31.55
C GLN A 339 -48.43 20.19 -30.59
N ASN A 340 -47.95 19.24 -29.78
CA ASN A 340 -48.79 18.42 -28.90
C ASN A 340 -48.15 18.24 -27.50
N ILE A 341 -48.99 18.21 -26.47
CA ILE A 341 -48.58 17.91 -25.10
C ILE A 341 -48.88 16.44 -24.85
N GLN A 342 -47.85 15.61 -24.71
CA GLN A 342 -48.02 14.20 -24.41
C GLN A 342 -47.85 13.97 -22.90
N THR A 343 -48.81 13.30 -22.30
CA THR A 343 -48.76 12.85 -20.90
C THR A 343 -48.17 11.45 -20.83
N PHE A 344 -47.12 11.29 -20.03
CA PHE A 344 -46.52 9.99 -19.72
C PHE A 344 -46.76 9.67 -18.26
N THR A 345 -47.29 8.47 -17.99
CA THR A 345 -47.41 7.92 -16.63
C THR A 345 -46.42 6.77 -16.49
N LEU A 346 -45.48 6.93 -15.57
CA LEU A 346 -44.33 6.04 -15.40
C LEU A 346 -44.30 5.50 -13.98
N GLN A 347 -43.94 4.25 -13.82
CA GLN A 347 -43.75 3.63 -12.52
C GLN A 347 -42.35 3.94 -12.01
N CYS A 348 -42.22 4.55 -10.83
CA CYS A 348 -40.94 5.00 -10.28
C CYS A 348 -40.72 4.43 -8.88
N ILE A 349 -39.49 4.00 -8.62
CA ILE A 349 -39.01 3.62 -7.29
C ILE A 349 -38.21 4.81 -6.72
N PHE A 350 -38.53 5.22 -5.50
CA PHE A 350 -37.89 6.33 -4.80
C PHE A 350 -36.99 5.80 -3.69
N ASN A 351 -35.70 6.10 -3.80
CA ASN A 351 -34.65 5.64 -2.89
C ASN A 351 -34.08 6.84 -2.14
N PRO A 352 -33.83 6.76 -0.82
CA PRO A 352 -33.12 7.83 -0.13
C PRO A 352 -31.71 7.94 -0.72
N GLU A 353 -31.29 9.16 -1.00
CA GLU A 353 -29.96 9.51 -1.49
C GLU A 353 -28.96 9.24 -0.36
N THR A 354 -28.55 7.97 -0.21
CA THR A 354 -27.35 7.66 0.56
C THR A 354 -26.23 8.36 -0.17
N SER A 355 -25.62 9.37 0.46
CA SER A 355 -24.60 10.25 -0.08
C SER A 355 -23.34 9.47 -0.52
N THR A 356 -23.44 8.70 -1.59
CA THR A 356 -22.41 7.98 -2.35
C THR A 356 -23.01 7.37 -3.64
N SER A 357 -23.62 8.16 -4.52
CA SER A 357 -23.73 7.79 -5.94
C SER A 357 -24.23 8.95 -6.82
N PHE A 358 -23.32 9.59 -7.54
CA PHE A 358 -23.61 10.16 -8.85
C PHE A 358 -22.58 9.59 -9.82
N LEU A 359 -22.95 8.53 -10.51
CA LEU A 359 -22.55 8.26 -11.88
C LEU A 359 -23.74 7.60 -12.59
N PRO A 360 -24.01 7.97 -13.85
CA PRO A 360 -25.18 7.51 -14.59
C PRO A 360 -25.10 6.01 -14.83
N PHE A 361 -26.27 5.36 -14.77
CA PHE A 361 -26.48 3.96 -15.12
C PHE A 361 -25.98 3.68 -16.54
N SER A 362 -24.79 3.12 -16.63
CA SER A 362 -24.35 2.25 -17.71
C SER A 362 -23.98 0.92 -17.06
N ASP A 363 -24.54 -0.18 -17.56
CA ASP A 363 -24.46 -1.57 -17.08
C ASP A 363 -23.21 -1.94 -16.24
N GLN A 364 -23.23 -1.65 -14.93
CA GLN A 364 -22.14 -1.96 -13.98
C GLN A 364 -22.53 -2.99 -12.90
N ASN A 365 -23.59 -3.78 -13.12
CA ASN A 365 -23.87 -4.93 -12.24
C ASN A 365 -22.77 -6.01 -12.28
N GLY A 366 -21.88 -5.98 -13.29
CA GLY A 366 -20.61 -6.74 -13.29
C GLY A 366 -19.47 -6.07 -12.51
N SER A 367 -19.26 -4.76 -12.74
CA SER A 367 -18.14 -3.96 -12.20
C SER A 367 -18.12 -3.84 -10.67
N ARG A 368 -19.27 -3.68 -9.99
CA ARG A 368 -19.27 -3.44 -8.54
C ARG A 368 -18.93 -4.69 -7.71
N LYS A 369 -19.28 -5.88 -8.23
CA LYS A 369 -18.81 -7.16 -7.67
C LYS A 369 -17.34 -7.39 -7.99
N GLU A 370 -16.86 -6.92 -9.13
CA GLU A 370 -15.44 -6.98 -9.48
C GLU A 370 -14.59 -6.08 -8.58
N ALA A 371 -15.02 -4.85 -8.26
CA ALA A 371 -14.27 -3.92 -7.41
C ALA A 371 -14.01 -4.43 -5.97
N ALA A 372 -15.00 -5.09 -5.36
CA ALA A 372 -14.82 -5.71 -4.04
C ALA A 372 -13.94 -6.98 -4.10
N VAL A 373 -14.03 -7.74 -5.19
CA VAL A 373 -13.20 -8.93 -5.42
C VAL A 373 -11.75 -8.54 -5.76
N THR A 374 -11.52 -7.44 -6.47
CA THR A 374 -10.18 -6.93 -6.77
C THR A 374 -9.50 -6.40 -5.51
N GLN A 375 -10.21 -5.71 -4.60
CA GLN A 375 -9.61 -5.22 -3.36
C GLN A 375 -9.15 -6.35 -2.42
N ALA A 376 -9.95 -7.42 -2.28
CA ALA A 376 -9.54 -8.60 -1.51
C ALA A 376 -8.33 -9.32 -2.12
N ARG A 377 -8.28 -9.44 -3.46
CA ARG A 377 -7.14 -10.03 -4.18
C ARG A 377 -5.86 -9.21 -4.03
N VAL A 378 -5.96 -7.88 -4.09
CA VAL A 378 -4.79 -7.00 -3.86
C VAL A 378 -4.20 -7.27 -2.49
N TRP A 379 -5.03 -7.50 -1.47
CA TRP A 379 -4.56 -7.76 -0.11
C TRP A 379 -3.80 -9.09 0.02
N GLU A 380 -4.30 -10.15 -0.62
CA GLU A 380 -3.61 -11.44 -0.69
C GLU A 380 -2.25 -11.34 -1.39
N VAL A 381 -2.12 -10.47 -2.41
CA VAL A 381 -0.85 -10.20 -3.07
C VAL A 381 0.16 -9.55 -2.13
N TYR A 382 -0.24 -8.58 -1.30
CA TYR A 382 0.65 -7.96 -0.31
C TYR A 382 1.05 -8.92 0.81
N GLU A 383 0.13 -9.78 1.27
CA GLU A 383 0.47 -10.83 2.23
C GLU A 383 1.53 -11.79 1.65
N ALA A 384 1.31 -12.27 0.43
CA ALA A 384 2.27 -13.11 -0.28
C ALA A 384 3.62 -12.40 -0.48
N LEU A 385 3.60 -11.12 -0.84
CA LEU A 385 4.80 -10.29 -0.98
C LEU A 385 5.62 -10.25 0.32
N TYR A 386 4.98 -10.00 1.46
CA TYR A 386 5.66 -9.95 2.74
C TYR A 386 6.19 -11.31 3.19
N LEU A 387 5.50 -12.40 2.88
CA LEU A 387 6.02 -13.75 3.11
C LEU A 387 7.27 -14.01 2.27
N ILE A 388 7.26 -13.62 0.98
CA ILE A 388 8.45 -13.71 0.12
C ILE A 388 9.60 -12.88 0.71
N VAL A 389 9.35 -11.62 1.05
CA VAL A 389 10.35 -10.73 1.66
C VAL A 389 10.90 -11.33 2.95
N GLN A 390 10.04 -11.87 3.83
CA GLN A 390 10.46 -12.51 5.06
C GLN A 390 11.36 -13.73 4.79
N THR A 391 10.99 -14.61 3.85
CA THR A 391 11.81 -15.77 3.51
C THR A 391 13.18 -15.39 2.94
N CYS A 392 13.23 -14.36 2.08
CA CYS A 392 14.48 -13.80 1.57
C CYS A 392 15.35 -13.24 2.71
N LEU A 393 14.76 -12.47 3.64
CA LEU A 393 15.48 -11.92 4.79
C LEU A 393 16.01 -13.01 5.72
N VAL A 394 15.26 -14.09 5.96
CA VAL A 394 15.73 -15.24 6.75
C VAL A 394 16.96 -15.88 6.07
N LEU A 395 16.92 -16.09 4.76
CA LEU A 395 18.04 -16.66 4.02
C LEU A 395 19.28 -15.75 4.09
N VAL A 396 19.09 -14.44 3.87
CA VAL A 396 20.16 -13.44 3.98
C VAL A 396 20.71 -13.39 5.41
N ALA A 397 19.86 -13.49 6.44
CA ALA A 397 20.27 -13.50 7.84
C ALA A 397 21.14 -14.71 8.15
N VAL A 398 20.71 -15.91 7.75
CA VAL A 398 21.48 -17.15 7.97
C VAL A 398 22.85 -17.06 7.31
N VAL A 399 22.91 -16.63 6.05
CA VAL A 399 24.19 -16.51 5.32
C VAL A 399 25.12 -15.48 5.99
N ASN A 400 24.58 -14.34 6.45
CA ASN A 400 25.39 -13.33 7.12
C ASN A 400 25.85 -13.78 8.52
N VAL A 401 25.02 -14.47 9.29
CA VAL A 401 25.39 -15.03 10.60
C VAL A 401 26.47 -16.11 10.45
N VAL A 402 26.32 -17.03 9.49
CA VAL A 402 27.33 -18.05 9.21
C VAL A 402 28.65 -17.40 8.79
N SER A 403 28.57 -16.37 7.94
CA SER A 403 29.75 -15.59 7.53
C SER A 403 30.41 -14.89 8.71
N LEU A 404 29.65 -14.25 9.61
CA LEU A 404 30.16 -13.63 10.83
C LEU A 404 30.86 -14.67 11.73
N LEU A 405 30.24 -15.82 11.95
CA LEU A 405 30.83 -16.91 12.75
C LEU A 405 32.11 -17.45 12.11
N GLU A 406 32.13 -17.63 10.78
CA GLU A 406 33.32 -18.06 10.05
C GLU A 406 34.47 -17.06 10.23
N TRP A 407 34.21 -15.76 10.09
CA TRP A 407 35.22 -14.71 10.26
C TRP A 407 35.66 -14.55 11.72
N LEU A 408 34.75 -14.70 12.67
CA LEU A 408 35.06 -14.70 14.10
C LEU A 408 35.98 -15.88 14.44
N VAL A 409 35.70 -17.07 13.94
CA VAL A 409 36.58 -18.24 14.10
C VAL A 409 37.93 -18.02 13.41
N LYS A 410 37.95 -17.50 12.17
CA LYS A 410 39.21 -17.24 11.42
C LYS A 410 40.12 -16.22 12.10
N LEU A 411 39.57 -15.15 12.67
CA LEU A 411 40.34 -14.05 13.25
C LEU A 411 40.65 -14.26 14.74
N VAL A 412 39.74 -14.84 15.51
CA VAL A 412 39.90 -15.04 16.96
C VAL A 412 40.55 -16.39 17.28
N ALA A 413 40.11 -17.47 16.64
CA ALA A 413 40.60 -18.84 16.90
C ALA A 413 41.63 -19.33 15.86
N GLY A 414 41.64 -18.77 14.66
CA GLY A 414 42.56 -19.12 13.57
C GLY A 414 44.05 -18.96 13.90
N PRO A 415 44.49 -17.97 14.69
CA PRO A 415 45.87 -17.88 15.15
C PRO A 415 46.34 -19.15 15.91
N CYS A 416 45.44 -19.93 16.51
CA CYS A 416 45.77 -21.20 17.15
C CYS A 416 45.95 -22.37 16.17
N ARG A 417 45.27 -22.35 15.01
CA ARG A 417 45.31 -23.43 14.00
C ARG A 417 46.47 -23.30 13.00
N ARG A 418 46.89 -22.07 12.68
CA ARG A 418 48.01 -21.79 11.74
C ARG A 418 49.39 -21.71 12.40
N LYS A 419 49.51 -22.05 13.70
CA LYS A 419 50.79 -22.15 14.45
C LYS A 419 51.88 -23.00 13.79
N ARG A 420 51.60 -23.74 12.71
CA ARG A 420 52.62 -24.45 11.91
C ARG A 420 53.44 -23.55 10.96
N LEU A 421 52.98 -22.34 10.58
CA LEU A 421 53.72 -21.48 9.63
C LEU A 421 54.39 -20.26 10.26
N SER A 422 53.80 -19.63 11.29
CA SER A 422 54.46 -18.57 12.08
C SER A 422 53.69 -18.32 13.38
N PRO A 423 54.29 -18.50 14.57
CA PRO A 423 53.56 -18.48 15.84
C PRO A 423 53.07 -17.09 16.31
N ASN A 424 53.48 -16.00 15.66
CA ASN A 424 53.26 -14.62 16.15
C ASN A 424 52.68 -13.64 15.10
N LEU A 425 51.86 -14.13 14.16
CA LEU A 425 51.28 -13.26 13.14
C LEU A 425 50.18 -12.34 13.75
N PRO A 426 50.24 -11.00 13.57
CA PRO A 426 49.18 -10.11 14.03
C PRO A 426 47.84 -10.40 13.33
N ALA A 427 46.71 -10.09 13.99
CA ALA A 427 45.39 -10.38 13.45
C ALA A 427 45.13 -9.66 12.12
N ASP A 428 45.59 -8.42 12.00
CA ASP A 428 45.44 -7.63 10.78
C ASP A 428 46.21 -8.23 9.59
N ALA A 429 47.34 -8.90 9.83
CA ALA A 429 48.05 -9.66 8.80
C ALA A 429 47.29 -10.95 8.43
N CYS A 430 46.66 -11.61 9.41
CA CYS A 430 45.77 -12.74 9.13
C CYS A 430 44.60 -12.31 8.25
N LEU A 431 43.95 -11.17 8.55
CA LEU A 431 42.88 -10.60 7.74
C LEU A 431 43.35 -10.35 6.30
N LEU A 432 44.49 -9.67 6.12
CA LEU A 432 45.04 -9.38 4.80
C LEU A 432 45.34 -10.67 4.02
N LEU A 433 45.92 -11.69 4.66
CA LEU A 433 46.18 -12.98 4.03
C LEU A 433 44.90 -13.72 3.61
N TYR A 434 43.86 -13.71 4.45
CA TYR A 434 42.57 -14.31 4.09
C TYR A 434 41.90 -13.56 2.94
N MET A 435 41.96 -12.23 2.94
CA MET A 435 41.43 -11.42 1.84
C MET A 435 42.23 -11.59 0.55
N ALA A 436 43.55 -11.70 0.64
CA ALA A 436 44.42 -11.99 -0.51
C ALA A 436 44.10 -13.37 -1.11
N ASP A 437 43.95 -14.39 -0.27
CA ASP A 437 43.63 -15.76 -0.71
C ASP A 437 42.26 -15.82 -1.42
N GLN A 438 41.26 -15.13 -0.87
CA GLN A 438 39.90 -15.11 -1.44
C GLN A 438 39.77 -14.24 -2.69
N ASN A 439 40.46 -13.09 -2.77
CA ASN A 439 40.18 -12.07 -3.79
C ASN A 439 41.31 -11.85 -4.80
N ALA A 440 42.58 -12.09 -4.42
CA ALA A 440 43.75 -11.92 -5.28
C ALA A 440 44.37 -13.26 -5.74
N GLY A 441 43.99 -14.37 -5.09
CA GLY A 441 44.41 -15.72 -5.42
C GLY A 441 45.51 -16.28 -4.50
N PRO A 442 45.71 -17.61 -4.52
CA PRO A 442 46.56 -18.30 -3.55
C PRO A 442 48.05 -17.99 -3.72
N GLU A 443 48.50 -17.60 -4.92
CA GLU A 443 49.89 -17.21 -5.17
C GLU A 443 50.25 -15.93 -4.42
N VAL A 444 49.39 -14.91 -4.51
CA VAL A 444 49.55 -13.64 -3.82
C VAL A 444 49.57 -13.88 -2.30
N ALA A 445 48.63 -14.67 -1.79
CA ALA A 445 48.58 -15.04 -0.38
C ALA A 445 49.84 -15.78 0.11
N ARG A 446 50.40 -16.69 -0.71
CA ARG A 446 51.65 -17.40 -0.38
C ARG A 446 52.84 -16.45 -0.30
N VAL A 447 52.98 -15.53 -1.25
CA VAL A 447 54.08 -14.56 -1.25
C VAL A 447 53.98 -13.62 -0.04
N PHE A 448 52.78 -13.11 0.26
CA PHE A 448 52.57 -12.34 1.48
C PHE A 448 52.92 -13.18 2.72
N ALA A 449 52.47 -14.43 2.83
CA ALA A 449 52.75 -15.28 3.99
C ALA A 449 54.24 -15.58 4.18
N GLN A 450 55.02 -15.67 3.09
CA GLN A 450 56.45 -15.94 3.11
C GLN A 450 57.32 -14.69 3.31
N SER A 451 56.74 -13.49 3.20
CA SER A 451 57.50 -12.26 3.40
C SER A 451 58.01 -12.19 4.84
N GLY A 452 59.32 -11.91 5.01
CA GLY A 452 59.93 -11.72 6.33
C GLY A 452 59.39 -10.49 7.10
N ALA A 453 58.58 -9.67 6.44
CA ALA A 453 57.98 -8.44 6.98
C ALA A 453 57.13 -8.67 8.25
N TRP A 454 56.57 -9.87 8.42
CA TRP A 454 55.71 -10.19 9.58
C TRP A 454 56.47 -10.62 10.83
N GLY A 455 57.77 -10.94 10.70
CA GLY A 455 58.60 -11.22 11.85
C GLY A 455 58.71 -9.97 12.73
N ARG A 456 58.57 -10.13 14.06
CA ARG A 456 59.16 -9.16 14.97
C ARG A 456 60.65 -9.19 14.65
N GLY A 457 61.21 -8.05 14.23
CA GLY A 457 62.64 -7.91 14.02
C GLY A 457 63.37 -8.12 15.34
N GLU A 458 63.60 -9.37 15.71
CA GLU A 458 64.79 -9.70 16.48
C GLU A 458 65.93 -9.54 15.48
N GLY A 459 66.62 -8.40 15.56
CA GLY A 459 67.71 -8.00 14.68
C GLY A 459 68.91 -8.95 14.76
N LYS A 460 68.74 -10.15 14.23
CA LYS A 460 69.79 -11.12 13.92
C LYS A 460 69.47 -11.72 12.55
N GLU A 461 69.57 -10.87 11.53
CA GLU A 461 69.91 -11.36 10.20
C GLU A 461 71.32 -11.98 10.32
N ASN A 462 71.38 -13.27 10.59
CA ASN A 462 72.57 -14.06 10.23
C ASN A 462 72.58 -14.11 8.70
N ILE A 463 73.20 -13.10 8.11
CA ILE A 463 73.65 -13.15 6.73
C ILE A 463 74.70 -14.27 6.68
N ALA A 464 74.28 -15.47 6.26
CA ALA A 464 75.23 -16.44 5.74
C ALA A 464 75.66 -15.94 4.36
N LEU A 465 76.71 -15.11 4.34
CA LEU A 465 77.52 -14.88 3.15
C LEU A 465 78.23 -16.20 2.84
N ASN A 466 77.60 -17.03 2.01
CA ASN A 466 78.32 -17.99 1.19
C ASN A 466 78.39 -17.40 -0.22
N GLU A 467 79.45 -16.64 -0.47
CA GLU A 467 80.34 -16.79 -1.63
C GLU A 467 81.71 -16.18 -1.29
#